data_AF-A0A350DKL2-F1
#
_entry.id   AF-A0A350DKL2-F1
#
_cell.length_a   1.000
_cell.length_b   1.000
_cell.length_c   1.000
_cell.angle_alpha   90.00
_cell.angle_beta   90.00
_cell.angle_gamma   90.00
#
_symmetry.space_group_name_H-M   'P 1'
#
loop_
_entity.id
_entity.type
_entity.pdbx_description
1 polymer ?
#
loop_
_entity_poly.entity_id
_entity_poly.type
_entity_poly.pdbx_seq_one_letter_code
_entity_poly.pdbx_strand_id
1 'polypeptide(L)'
;TATLYWFVHGLGLLLVGILIRLNYTTQTTAWLLQIGALIFAGSLYAMTLGAPRWLGAITPIGGMLMIVGWLWLAVSTFRLGHTV
;
A
#
# COMPACT_ATOMS: atom_id res chain seq x y z
N THR A 1 -4.56 -8.73 12.98
CA THR A 1 -3.62 -8.57 11.86
C THR A 1 -4.19 -7.66 10.77
N ALA A 2 -5.31 -7.99 10.11
CA ALA A 2 -5.90 -7.16 9.04
C ALA A 2 -6.14 -5.68 9.44
N THR A 3 -6.69 -5.43 10.64
CA THR A 3 -6.96 -4.07 11.14
C THR A 3 -5.68 -3.25 11.35
N LEU A 4 -4.60 -3.88 11.81
CA LEU A 4 -3.31 -3.21 11.99
C LEU A 4 -2.72 -2.78 10.64
N TYR A 5 -2.85 -3.61 9.61
CA TYR A 5 -2.43 -3.28 8.25
C TYR A 5 -3.19 -2.06 7.70
N TRP A 6 -4.50 -2.01 7.89
CA TRP A 6 -5.30 -0.82 7.56
C TRP A 6 -4.81 0.43 8.26
N PHE A 7 -4.56 0.35 9.56
CA PHE A 7 -4.12 1.49 10.36
C PHE A 7 -2.74 2.01 9.89
N VAL A 8 -1.75 1.12 9.77
CA VAL A 8 -0.38 1.49 9.38
C VAL A 8 -0.36 2.05 7.96
N HIS A 9 -1.08 1.45 7.00
CA HIS A 9 -1.13 1.99 5.64
C HIS A 9 -2.01 3.23 5.51
N GLY A 10 -3.02 3.40 6.36
CA GLY A 10 -3.75 4.67 6.47
C GLY A 10 -2.82 5.82 6.85
N LEU A 11 -1.99 5.63 7.87
CA LEU A 11 -0.95 6.61 8.25
C LEU A 11 0.10 6.81 7.14
N GLY A 12 0.53 5.71 6.50
CA GLY A 12 1.44 5.77 5.36
C GLY A 12 0.87 6.57 4.18
N LEU A 13 -0.42 6.39 3.87
CA LEU A 13 -1.10 7.13 2.81
C LEU A 13 -1.27 8.62 3.15
N LEU A 14 -1.51 8.97 4.42
CA LEU A 14 -1.50 10.37 4.86
C LEU A 14 -0.14 11.01 4.59
N LEU A 15 0.96 10.35 4.99
CA LEU A 15 2.32 10.81 4.72
C LEU A 15 2.59 10.93 3.21
N VAL A 16 2.23 9.91 2.43
CA VAL A 16 2.41 9.93 0.96
C VAL A 16 1.60 11.06 0.32
N GLY A 17 0.40 11.36 0.80
CA GLY A 17 -0.41 12.50 0.32
C GLY A 17 0.30 13.85 0.53
N ILE A 18 0.97 14.03 1.67
CA ILE A 18 1.80 15.21 1.94
C ILE A 18 2.98 15.24 0.97
N LEU A 19 3.69 14.13 0.78
CA LEU A 19 4.84 14.05 -0.12
C LEU A 19 4.46 14.31 -1.59
N ILE A 20 3.27 13.91 -2.03
CA ILE A 20 2.74 14.23 -3.36
C ILE A 20 2.52 15.74 -3.50
N ARG A 21 1.92 16.39 -2.48
CA ARG A 21 1.70 17.85 -2.48
C ARG A 21 3.00 18.65 -2.54
N LEU A 22 4.07 18.09 -1.97
CA LEU A 22 5.41 18.68 -1.97
C LEU A 22 6.24 18.26 -3.20
N ASN A 23 5.66 17.54 -4.17
CA ASN A 23 6.33 17.03 -5.38
C ASN A 23 7.53 16.09 -5.12
N TYR A 24 7.60 15.45 -3.95
CA TYR A 24 8.62 14.43 -3.66
C TYR A 24 8.24 13.05 -4.20
N THR A 25 6.98 12.81 -4.52
CA THR A 25 6.54 11.52 -5.09
C THR A 25 5.34 11.70 -6.01
N THR A 26 4.95 10.60 -6.65
CA THR A 26 3.85 10.53 -7.62
C THR A 26 2.62 9.85 -7.00
N GLN A 27 1.46 10.05 -7.60
CA GLN A 27 0.21 9.37 -7.20
C GLN A 27 0.31 7.84 -7.31
N THR A 28 1.23 7.31 -8.12
CA THR A 28 1.47 5.87 -8.26
C THR A 28 1.80 5.21 -6.91
N THR A 29 2.56 5.87 -6.03
CA THR A 29 2.82 5.35 -4.68
C THR A 29 1.51 5.15 -3.91
N ALA A 30 0.63 6.16 -3.93
CA ALA A 30 -0.63 6.12 -3.19
C ALA A 30 -1.53 4.99 -3.71
N TRP A 31 -1.64 4.82 -5.03
CA TRP A 31 -2.46 3.75 -5.62
C TRP A 31 -1.94 2.35 -5.29
N LEU A 32 -0.62 2.13 -5.37
CA LEU A 32 -0.02 0.83 -5.05
C LEU A 32 -0.26 0.44 -3.58
N LEU A 33 -0.05 1.37 -2.65
CA LEU A 33 -0.28 1.14 -1.23
C LEU A 33 -1.77 0.95 -0.93
N GLN A 34 -2.65 1.77 -1.51
CA GLN A 34 -4.09 1.71 -1.26
C GLN A 34 -4.73 0.42 -1.79
N ILE A 35 -4.45 0.07 -3.04
CA ILE A 35 -4.99 -1.15 -3.68
C ILE A 35 -4.40 -2.39 -2.99
N GLY A 36 -3.10 -2.38 -2.70
CA GLY A 36 -2.44 -3.48 -2.00
C GLY A 36 -3.03 -3.71 -0.60
N ALA A 37 -3.23 -2.66 0.19
CA ALA A 37 -3.83 -2.76 1.52
C ALA A 37 -5.28 -3.25 1.47
N LEU A 38 -6.08 -2.77 0.50
CA LEU A 38 -7.44 -3.24 0.25
C LEU A 38 -7.49 -4.74 -0.04
N ILE A 39 -6.67 -5.22 -0.96
CA ILE A 39 -6.61 -6.65 -1.33
C ILE A 39 -6.11 -7.50 -0.16
N PHE A 40 -5.04 -7.05 0.50
CA PHE A 40 -4.44 -7.79 1.62
C PHE A 40 -5.42 -7.91 2.79
N ALA A 41 -5.91 -6.80 3.31
CA ALA A 41 -6.80 -6.82 4.47
C ALA A 41 -8.20 -7.33 4.12
N GLY A 42 -8.71 -7.03 2.91
CA GLY A 42 -9.98 -7.55 2.42
C GLY A 42 -9.99 -9.08 2.30
N SER A 43 -8.93 -9.70 1.76
CA SER A 43 -8.82 -11.16 1.71
C SER A 43 -8.78 -11.80 3.11
N LEU A 44 -8.06 -11.19 4.06
CA LEU A 44 -8.04 -11.65 5.44
C LEU A 44 -9.43 -11.53 6.10
N TYR A 45 -10.12 -10.40 5.94
CA TYR A 45 -11.48 -10.22 6.48
C TYR A 45 -12.46 -11.22 5.87
N ALA A 46 -12.42 -11.43 4.54
CA ALA A 46 -13.27 -12.42 3.88
C ALA A 46 -13.08 -13.82 4.49
N MET A 47 -11.83 -14.26 4.68
CA MET A 47 -11.55 -15.55 5.33
C MET A 47 -12.05 -15.62 6.78
N THR A 48 -11.99 -14.52 7.54
CA THR A 48 -12.56 -14.49 8.90
C THR A 48 -14.09 -14.54 8.92
N LEU A 49 -14.74 -14.12 7.83
CA LEU A 49 -16.19 -14.16 7.64
C LEU A 49 -16.68 -15.48 7.00
N GLY A 50 -15.80 -16.47 6.85
CA GLY A 50 -16.17 -17.81 6.36
C GLY A 50 -15.87 -18.05 4.87
N ALA A 51 -15.20 -17.13 4.19
CA ALA A 51 -14.77 -17.37 2.81
C ALA A 51 -13.67 -18.45 2.72
N PRO A 52 -13.51 -19.12 1.55
CA PRO A 52 -12.58 -20.24 1.41
C PRO A 52 -11.13 -19.88 1.72
N ARG A 53 -10.40 -20.83 2.34
CA ARG A 53 -8.99 -20.65 2.75
C ARG A 53 -8.02 -20.42 1.59
N TRP A 54 -8.39 -20.79 0.35
CA TRP A 54 -7.56 -20.54 -0.83
C TRP A 54 -7.41 -19.04 -1.13
N LEU A 55 -8.29 -18.17 -0.60
CA LEU A 55 -8.12 -16.71 -0.63
C LEU A 55 -6.83 -16.26 0.07
N GLY A 56 -6.23 -17.12 0.91
CA GLY A 56 -4.89 -16.90 1.45
C GLY A 56 -3.81 -16.79 0.36
N ALA A 57 -4.02 -17.34 -0.84
CA ALA A 57 -3.12 -17.14 -1.98
C ALA A 57 -3.27 -15.75 -2.64
N ILE A 58 -4.40 -15.06 -2.41
CA ILE A 58 -4.62 -13.67 -2.86
C ILE A 58 -3.93 -12.68 -1.92
N THR A 59 -3.85 -13.00 -0.62
CA THR A 59 -3.21 -12.13 0.38
C THR A 59 -1.78 -11.71 -0.01
N PRO A 60 -0.88 -12.60 -0.50
CA PRO A 60 0.43 -12.23 -1.02
C PRO A 60 0.42 -11.20 -2.15
N ILE A 61 -0.60 -11.19 -3.02
CA ILE A 61 -0.72 -10.23 -4.13
C ILE A 61 -0.86 -8.81 -3.57
N GLY A 62 -1.74 -8.64 -2.57
CA GLY A 62 -1.89 -7.35 -1.88
C GLY A 62 -0.59 -6.90 -1.20
N GLY A 63 0.10 -7.84 -0.54
CA GLY A 63 1.39 -7.57 0.09
C GLY A 63 2.48 -7.17 -0.92
N MET A 64 2.53 -7.83 -2.08
CA MET A 64 3.47 -7.51 -3.15
C MET A 64 3.24 -6.11 -3.71
N LEU A 65 1.98 -5.71 -3.95
CA LEU A 65 1.65 -4.34 -4.37
C LEU A 65 2.13 -3.30 -3.37
N MET A 66 1.99 -3.58 -2.07
CA MET A 66 2.47 -2.69 -1.03
C MET A 66 4.00 -2.58 -1.00
N ILE A 67 4.71 -3.71 -1.14
CA ILE A 67 6.18 -3.72 -1.25
C ILE A 67 6.61 -2.87 -2.45
N VAL A 68 5.99 -3.07 -3.62
CA VAL A 68 6.26 -2.27 -4.82
C VAL A 68 5.93 -0.80 -4.58
N GLY A 69 4.86 -0.47 -3.86
CA GLY A 69 4.50 0.90 -3.48
C GLY A 69 5.57 1.59 -2.63
N TRP A 70 6.13 0.91 -1.63
CA TRP A 70 7.21 1.44 -0.80
C TRP A 70 8.53 1.59 -1.58
N LEU A 71 8.86 0.61 -2.43
CA LEU A 71 10.02 0.72 -3.31
C LEU A 71 9.87 1.87 -4.30
N TRP A 72 8.67 2.05 -4.87
CA TRP A 72 8.36 3.16 -5.76
C TRP A 72 8.51 4.50 -5.03
N LEU A 73 7.99 4.61 -3.79
CA LEU A 73 8.18 5.81 -2.97
C LEU A 73 9.66 6.14 -2.79
N ALA A 74 10.49 5.15 -2.41
CA ALA A 74 11.92 5.38 -2.24
C ALA A 74 12.54 5.90 -3.55
N VAL A 75 12.33 5.19 -4.66
CA VAL A 75 12.91 5.55 -5.96
C VAL A 75 12.42 6.91 -6.47
N SER A 76 11.12 7.21 -6.36
CA SER A 76 10.57 8.48 -6.83
C SER A 76 11.06 9.65 -5.99
N THR A 77 11.20 9.47 -4.67
CA THR A 77 11.73 10.51 -3.77
C THR A 77 13.19 10.81 -4.06
N PHE A 78 14.00 9.77 -4.28
CA PHE A 78 15.39 9.95 -4.73
C PHE A 78 15.51 10.54 -6.13
N ARG A 79 14.53 10.39 -7.03
CA ARG A 79 14.59 11.00 -8.36
C ARG A 79 14.14 12.45 -8.34
N LEU A 80 13.01 12.72 -7.71
CA LEU A 80 12.37 14.05 -7.69
C LEU A 80 13.10 15.03 -6.77
N GLY A 81 13.68 14.54 -5.66
CA GLY A 81 14.47 15.38 -4.74
C GLY A 81 15.77 15.92 -5.33
N HIS A 82 16.25 15.38 -6.46
CA HIS A 82 17.42 15.90 -7.18
C HIS A 82 17.05 16.90 -8.28
N THR A 83 15.76 17.05 -8.61
CA THR A 83 15.27 17.92 -9.68
C THR A 83 14.67 19.24 -9.20
N VAL A 84 14.52 19.41 -7.88
CA VAL A 84 14.16 20.67 -7.20
C VAL A 84 15.39 21.36 -6.64
#